data_AF-A0A1B0QY97-F1
#
_entry.id   AF-A0A1B0QY97-F1
#
_cell.length_a   1.000
_cell.length_b   1.000
_cell.length_c   1.000
_cell.angle_alpha   90.00
_cell.angle_beta   90.00
_cell.angle_gamma   90.00
#
_symmetry.space_group_name_H-M   'P 1'
#
loop_
_entity.id
_entity.type
_entity.pdbx_description
1 polymer ?
#
loop_
_entity_poly.entity_id
_entity_poly.type
_entity_poly.pdbx_seq_one_letter_code
_entity_poly.pdbx_strand_id
1 'polypeptide(L)'
;MLKLQDPGFGTRRYSDDAYAWKSGAKIVVFALTSPAAVTGRGPSVRAHQIVLMHVSENWIPLDSSYEAVVAEKLDAEHRQYVKPMRYDASISEVFPDFYLLDTKSDKPFPMEVFGMATPAYLARKQLKKDYYNREYGPYGWWHWDATTASETMVLPHFPESRKPLSTDTPA
;
A
#
# COMPACT_ATOMS: atom_id res chain seq x y z
N MET A 1 -17.44 21.44 -1.26
CA MET A 1 -16.51 21.20 -2.38
C MET A 1 -15.28 22.06 -2.16
N LEU A 2 -14.19 21.51 -1.60
CA LEU A 2 -12.93 22.25 -1.43
C LEU A 2 -12.41 22.60 -2.83
N LYS A 3 -12.43 23.90 -3.19
CA LYS A 3 -11.70 24.36 -4.37
C LYS A 3 -10.24 24.49 -3.98
N LEU A 4 -9.44 23.51 -4.40
CA LEU A 4 -7.98 23.62 -4.44
C LEU A 4 -7.63 24.65 -5.52
N GLN A 5 -7.62 25.93 -5.14
CA GLN A 5 -7.11 27.03 -5.96
C GLN A 5 -5.95 27.67 -5.18
N ASP A 6 -4.79 27.03 -5.25
CA ASP A 6 -3.54 27.71 -4.92
C ASP A 6 -2.42 27.17 -5.84
N PRO A 7 -1.93 27.95 -6.81
CA PRO A 7 -0.98 27.49 -7.84
C PRO A 7 0.44 27.26 -7.31
N GLY A 8 0.68 27.46 -6.00
CA GLY A 8 1.97 27.19 -5.34
C GLY A 8 2.09 25.82 -4.67
N PHE A 9 0.99 25.05 -4.56
CA PHE A 9 1.06 23.68 -4.05
C PHE A 9 1.58 22.76 -5.15
N GLY A 10 2.86 22.37 -5.03
CA GLY A 10 3.55 21.50 -5.97
C GLY A 10 2.69 20.28 -6.35
N THR A 11 2.11 20.35 -7.54
CA THR A 11 1.27 19.32 -8.19
C THR A 11 1.99 17.99 -8.40
N ARG A 12 3.30 17.92 -8.10
CA ARG A 12 4.14 16.74 -8.26
C ARG A 12 4.19 15.82 -7.04
N ARG A 13 3.80 16.28 -5.83
CA ARG A 13 3.96 15.47 -4.59
C ARG A 13 2.79 14.54 -4.27
N TYR A 14 1.61 14.75 -4.87
CA TYR A 14 0.39 14.02 -4.54
C TYR A 14 -0.36 13.52 -5.79
N SER A 15 0.32 13.37 -6.93
CA SER A 15 -0.34 12.97 -8.18
C SER A 15 -1.12 11.67 -8.01
N ASP A 16 -0.54 10.72 -7.28
CA ASP A 16 -1.03 9.36 -7.20
C ASP A 16 -2.20 9.25 -6.22
N ASP A 17 -2.11 9.85 -5.03
CA ASP A 17 -3.22 9.92 -4.08
C ASP A 17 -4.39 10.77 -4.61
N ALA A 18 -4.09 11.89 -5.27
CA ALA A 18 -5.13 12.73 -5.86
C ALA A 18 -5.80 12.05 -7.07
N TYR A 19 -5.05 11.22 -7.82
CA TYR A 19 -5.61 10.38 -8.86
C TYR A 19 -6.50 9.28 -8.26
N ALA A 20 -6.01 8.57 -7.25
CA ALA A 20 -6.77 7.54 -6.53
C ALA A 20 -8.09 8.10 -5.96
N TRP A 21 -8.06 9.31 -5.39
CA TRP A 21 -9.27 10.01 -4.95
C TRP A 21 -10.27 10.22 -6.08
N LYS A 22 -9.80 10.74 -7.23
CA LYS A 22 -10.65 11.02 -8.39
C LYS A 22 -11.22 9.74 -9.01
N SER A 23 -10.55 8.60 -8.85
CA SER A 23 -11.06 7.29 -9.25
C SER A 23 -11.96 6.63 -8.21
N GLY A 24 -12.30 7.32 -7.11
CA GLY A 24 -13.24 6.84 -6.10
C GLY A 24 -12.62 6.07 -4.93
N ALA A 25 -11.29 6.01 -4.83
CA ALA A 25 -10.62 5.34 -3.72
C ALA A 25 -10.76 6.13 -2.39
N LYS A 26 -10.67 5.41 -1.27
CA LYS A 26 -10.67 6.02 0.07
C LYS A 26 -9.34 6.74 0.33
N ILE A 27 -9.44 7.99 0.77
CA ILE A 27 -8.28 8.80 1.14
C ILE A 27 -8.44 9.29 2.59
N VAL A 28 -7.39 9.15 3.37
CA VAL A 28 -7.23 9.86 4.64
C VAL A 28 -6.53 11.18 4.36
N VAL A 29 -7.05 12.26 4.94
CA VAL A 29 -6.46 13.60 4.82
C VAL A 29 -5.94 14.05 6.18
N PHE A 30 -4.65 14.33 6.25
CA PHE A 30 -4.05 15.02 7.39
C PHE A 30 -3.84 16.49 7.03
N ALA A 31 -4.37 17.39 7.85
CA ALA A 31 -4.22 18.83 7.65
C ALA A 31 -3.57 19.46 8.88
N LEU A 32 -2.40 20.07 8.69
CA LEU A 32 -1.84 20.99 9.66
C LEU A 32 -2.51 22.35 9.44
N THR A 33 -3.16 22.87 10.49
CA THR A 33 -3.97 24.09 10.37
C THR A 33 -3.55 25.16 11.39
N SER A 34 -3.93 26.41 11.12
CA SER A 34 -3.91 27.45 12.12
C SER A 34 -4.87 27.11 13.27
N PRO A 35 -4.68 27.67 14.48
CA PRO A 35 -5.71 27.64 15.49
C PRO A 35 -7.06 28.12 14.94
N ALA A 36 -8.14 27.55 15.45
CA ALA A 36 -9.49 27.93 15.05
C ALA A 36 -9.77 29.39 15.45
N ALA A 37 -10.29 30.17 14.49
CA ALA A 37 -10.72 31.55 14.70
C ALA A 37 -12.19 31.69 14.34
N VAL A 38 -12.96 32.40 15.17
CA VAL A 38 -14.35 32.74 14.85
C VAL A 38 -14.35 34.03 14.04
N THR A 39 -14.90 33.96 12.84
CA THR A 39 -15.09 35.11 11.94
C THR A 39 -16.56 35.48 11.87
N GLY A 40 -16.90 36.58 11.20
CA GLY A 40 -18.29 36.92 10.88
C GLY A 40 -19.02 35.86 10.03
N ARG A 41 -18.31 34.86 9.49
CA ARG A 41 -18.86 33.71 8.75
C ARG A 41 -18.87 32.40 9.55
N GLY A 42 -18.53 32.45 10.84
CA GLY A 42 -18.41 31.29 11.72
C GLY A 42 -16.97 30.84 11.96
N PRO A 43 -16.79 29.69 12.64
CA PRO A 43 -15.47 29.09 12.90
C PRO A 43 -14.72 28.82 11.59
N SER A 44 -13.43 29.16 11.57
CA SER A 44 -12.56 29.02 10.42
C SER A 44 -11.15 28.61 10.85
N VAL A 45 -10.49 27.84 9.98
CA VAL A 45 -9.08 27.46 10.09
C VAL A 45 -8.41 27.67 8.74
N ARG A 46 -7.11 27.99 8.74
CA ARG A 46 -6.28 28.00 7.53
C ARG A 46 -5.47 26.71 7.47
N ALA A 47 -5.55 25.96 6.39
CA ALA A 47 -4.64 24.83 6.17
C ALA A 47 -3.27 25.34 5.73
N HIS A 48 -2.23 24.98 6.49
CA HIS A 48 -0.83 25.25 6.15
C HIS A 48 -0.24 24.13 5.31
N GLN A 49 -0.55 22.88 5.67
CA GLN A 49 -0.11 21.70 4.95
C GLN A 49 -1.23 20.69 4.92
N ILE A 50 -1.33 19.99 3.78
CA ILE A 50 -2.26 18.89 3.58
C ILE A 50 -1.44 17.71 3.06
N VAL A 51 -1.68 16.54 3.63
CA VAL A 51 -1.18 15.25 3.15
C VAL A 51 -2.39 14.39 2.81
N LEU A 52 -2.34 13.78 1.64
CA LEU A 52 -3.29 12.76 1.21
C LEU A 52 -2.61 11.41 1.41
N MET A 53 -3.38 10.41 1.84
CA MET A 53 -2.91 9.05 2.00
C MET A 53 -3.98 8.11 1.48
N HIS A 54 -3.71 7.42 0.37
CA HIS A 54 -4.55 6.34 -0.11
C HIS A 54 -4.62 5.22 0.93
N VAL A 55 -5.84 4.75 1.22
CA VAL A 55 -6.08 3.63 2.14
C VAL A 55 -6.96 2.58 1.49
N SER A 56 -6.77 1.31 1.87
CA SER A 56 -7.67 0.23 1.49
C SER A 56 -9.04 0.36 2.16
N GLU A 57 -9.98 -0.52 1.79
CA GLU A 57 -11.29 -0.61 2.43
C GLU A 57 -11.19 -0.85 3.95
N ASN A 58 -10.17 -1.61 4.35
CA ASN A 58 -9.82 -1.94 5.73
C ASN A 58 -8.91 -0.89 6.41
N TRP A 59 -8.82 0.32 5.86
CA TRP A 59 -8.07 1.46 6.41
C TRP A 59 -6.54 1.24 6.51
N ILE A 60 -5.98 0.38 5.67
CA ILE A 60 -4.53 0.16 5.59
C ILE A 60 -3.92 1.20 4.63
N PRO A 61 -2.89 1.97 5.04
CA PRO A 61 -2.19 2.90 4.15
C PRO A 61 -1.53 2.19 2.96
N LEU A 62 -1.69 2.72 1.75
CA LEU A 62 -1.15 2.16 0.51
C LEU A 62 -0.14 3.13 -0.10
N ASP A 63 1.07 2.66 -0.40
CA ASP A 63 2.13 3.51 -0.96
C ASP A 63 2.11 3.51 -2.51
N SER A 64 1.26 2.68 -3.12
CA SER A 64 1.07 2.62 -4.57
C SER A 64 -0.30 2.06 -4.96
N SER A 65 -0.72 2.31 -6.21
CA SER A 65 -1.92 1.66 -6.79
C SER A 65 -1.77 0.15 -6.93
N TYR A 66 -0.55 -0.35 -7.12
CA TYR A 66 -0.27 -1.79 -7.20
C TYR A 66 -0.45 -2.50 -5.85
N GLU A 67 -0.07 -1.85 -4.75
CA GLU A 67 -0.42 -2.35 -3.42
C GLU A 67 -1.93 -2.41 -3.19
N ALA A 68 -2.70 -1.46 -3.75
CA ALA A 68 -4.15 -1.49 -3.68
C ALA A 68 -4.73 -2.76 -4.33
N VAL A 69 -4.23 -3.14 -5.50
CA VAL A 69 -4.63 -4.38 -6.21
C VAL A 69 -4.33 -5.62 -5.35
N VAL A 70 -3.16 -5.65 -4.71
CA VAL A 70 -2.77 -6.77 -3.83
C VAL A 70 -3.66 -6.82 -2.59
N ALA A 71 -3.89 -5.69 -1.93
CA ALA A 71 -4.74 -5.60 -0.74
C ALA A 71 -6.19 -6.00 -1.06
N GLU A 72 -6.75 -5.54 -2.17
CA GLU A 72 -8.10 -5.91 -2.63
C GLU A 72 -8.22 -7.42 -2.83
N LYS A 73 -7.23 -8.06 -3.47
CA LYS A 73 -7.23 -9.51 -3.64
C LYS A 73 -7.04 -10.26 -2.32
N LEU A 74 -6.21 -9.76 -1.41
CA LEU A 74 -6.04 -10.33 -0.07
C LEU A 74 -7.36 -10.30 0.71
N ASP A 75 -8.08 -9.18 0.64
CA ASP A 75 -9.39 -8.99 1.26
C ASP A 75 -10.44 -9.92 0.63
N ALA A 76 -10.49 -10.00 -0.72
CA ALA A 76 -11.41 -10.85 -1.46
C ALA A 76 -11.20 -12.35 -1.22
N GLU A 77 -9.96 -12.77 -0.98
CA GLU A 77 -9.61 -14.15 -0.60
C GLU A 77 -9.65 -14.40 0.92
N HIS A 78 -10.14 -13.42 1.70
CA HIS A 78 -10.23 -13.50 3.17
C HIS A 78 -8.91 -13.91 3.85
N ARG A 79 -7.79 -13.44 3.31
CA ARG A 79 -6.45 -13.76 3.82
C ARG A 79 -6.18 -13.02 5.11
N GLN A 80 -5.38 -13.62 5.99
CA GLN A 80 -4.86 -12.92 7.17
C GLN A 80 -3.51 -12.30 6.82
N TYR A 81 -3.42 -10.98 6.85
CA TYR A 81 -2.20 -10.26 6.51
C TYR A 81 -2.01 -9.02 7.38
N VAL A 82 -0.79 -8.49 7.39
CA VAL A 82 -0.44 -7.20 8.00
C VAL A 82 0.47 -6.42 7.07
N LYS A 83 0.28 -5.11 6.99
CA LYS A 83 1.26 -4.19 6.39
C LYS A 83 2.16 -3.63 7.50
N PRO A 84 3.48 -3.90 7.49
CA PRO A 84 4.37 -3.43 8.55
C PRO A 84 4.54 -1.91 8.51
N MET A 85 4.60 -1.29 9.70
CA MET A 85 4.89 0.14 9.82
C MET A 85 6.39 0.39 9.68
N ARG A 86 6.79 1.33 8.81
CA ARG A 86 8.21 1.67 8.58
C ARG A 86 8.91 2.28 9.80
N TYR A 87 8.20 2.55 10.90
CA TYR A 87 8.72 3.23 12.09
C TYR A 87 9.31 2.29 13.16
N ASP A 88 9.03 0.97 13.11
CA ASP A 88 9.63 -0.02 14.02
C ASP A 88 11.09 -0.38 13.64
N ALA A 89 11.74 0.49 12.85
CA ALA A 89 12.98 0.27 12.10
C ALA A 89 14.28 0.23 12.91
N SER A 90 14.25 -0.03 14.21
CA SER A 90 15.50 -0.17 14.97
C SER A 90 16.30 -1.44 14.62
N ILE A 91 15.75 -2.36 13.80
CA ILE A 91 16.30 -3.73 13.63
C ILE A 91 16.40 -4.23 12.16
N SER A 92 15.75 -3.61 11.15
CA SER A 92 15.83 -4.12 9.75
C SER A 92 15.85 -3.03 8.68
N GLU A 93 16.75 -3.16 7.70
CA GLU A 93 16.89 -2.24 6.55
C GLU A 93 15.85 -2.52 5.43
N VAL A 94 15.18 -3.68 5.45
CA VAL A 94 14.25 -4.10 4.38
C VAL A 94 12.94 -4.64 4.99
N PHE A 95 11.86 -3.91 4.75
CA PHE A 95 10.49 -4.33 5.09
C PHE A 95 9.72 -4.70 3.83
N PRO A 96 8.98 -5.83 3.85
CA PRO A 96 8.04 -6.15 2.80
C PRO A 96 6.82 -5.24 2.86
N ASP A 97 6.10 -5.12 1.76
CA ASP A 97 4.87 -4.33 1.71
C ASP A 97 3.75 -4.99 2.51
N PHE A 98 3.73 -6.33 2.55
CA PHE A 98 2.82 -7.10 3.39
C PHE A 98 3.50 -8.34 3.97
N TYR A 99 2.93 -8.85 5.06
CA TYR A 99 3.16 -10.20 5.55
C TYR A 99 1.85 -10.97 5.51
N LEU A 100 1.89 -12.17 4.92
CA LEU A 100 0.83 -13.15 4.95
C LEU A 100 1.00 -14.04 6.19
N LEU A 101 -0.01 -14.07 7.05
CA LEU A 101 0.05 -14.67 8.37
C LEU A 101 -0.60 -16.05 8.43
N ASP A 102 -1.35 -16.43 7.40
CA ASP A 102 -2.14 -17.64 7.35
C ASP A 102 -1.52 -18.74 6.49
N THR A 103 -0.25 -18.64 6.09
CA THR A 103 0.36 -19.71 5.28
C THR A 103 0.63 -20.97 6.11
N LYS A 104 1.00 -22.06 5.42
CA LYS A 104 1.49 -23.29 6.07
C LYS A 104 2.83 -23.10 6.82
N SER A 105 3.56 -22.02 6.56
CA SER A 105 4.78 -21.66 7.30
C SER A 105 4.43 -21.28 8.74
N ASP A 106 5.35 -21.55 9.67
CA ASP A 106 5.26 -21.10 11.07
C ASP A 106 5.75 -19.66 11.27
N LYS A 107 6.31 -19.06 10.22
CA LYS A 107 6.75 -17.65 10.22
C LYS A 107 5.87 -16.82 9.28
N PRO A 108 5.64 -15.53 9.58
CA PRO A 108 5.03 -14.58 8.65
C PRO A 108 5.70 -14.64 7.28
N PHE A 109 4.90 -14.76 6.23
CA PHE A 109 5.39 -14.96 4.87
C PHE A 109 5.43 -13.60 4.14
N PRO A 110 6.62 -13.06 3.83
CA PRO A 110 6.77 -11.72 3.27
C PRO A 110 6.26 -11.64 1.83
N MET A 111 5.67 -10.50 1.49
CA MET A 111 5.12 -10.16 0.18
C MET A 111 5.65 -8.79 -0.28
N GLU A 112 6.22 -8.74 -1.48
CA GLU A 112 6.83 -7.53 -2.04
C GLU A 112 6.22 -7.17 -3.40
N VAL A 113 5.87 -5.90 -3.58
CA VAL A 113 5.22 -5.36 -4.79
C VAL A 113 6.18 -4.43 -5.53
N PHE A 114 6.72 -4.88 -6.66
CA PHE A 114 7.57 -4.06 -7.49
C PHE A 114 6.76 -3.21 -8.48
N GLY A 115 6.40 -1.99 -8.06
CA GLY A 115 5.54 -1.08 -8.82
C GLY A 115 6.25 0.04 -9.59
N MET A 116 7.55 0.29 -9.37
CA MET A 116 8.28 1.39 -10.03
C MET A 116 9.32 0.86 -11.03
N ALA A 117 9.52 1.57 -12.15
CA ALA A 117 10.50 1.18 -13.18
C ALA A 117 11.67 2.17 -13.30
N THR A 118 11.90 3.02 -12.29
CA THR A 118 13.00 3.99 -12.36
C THR A 118 14.37 3.28 -12.26
N PRO A 119 15.45 3.80 -12.87
CA PRO A 119 16.77 3.14 -12.81
C PRO A 119 17.28 2.89 -11.38
N ALA A 120 17.06 3.85 -10.47
CA ALA A 120 17.40 3.70 -9.05
C ALA A 120 16.56 2.59 -8.35
N TYR A 121 15.35 2.35 -8.83
CA TYR A 121 14.48 1.29 -8.33
C TYR A 121 14.89 -0.09 -8.82
N LEU A 122 15.30 -0.21 -10.09
CA LEU A 122 15.78 -1.46 -10.66
C LEU A 122 17.02 -2.00 -9.93
N ALA A 123 17.95 -1.10 -9.57
CA ALA A 123 19.13 -1.48 -8.77
C ALA A 123 18.76 -1.97 -7.36
N ARG A 124 17.75 -1.35 -6.73
CA ARG A 124 17.26 -1.78 -5.40
C ARG A 124 16.43 -3.06 -5.44
N LYS A 125 15.74 -3.33 -6.54
CA LYS A 125 14.93 -4.54 -6.72
C LYS A 125 15.77 -5.81 -6.65
N GLN A 126 16.94 -5.84 -7.29
CA GLN A 126 17.83 -7.01 -7.19
C GLN A 126 18.34 -7.20 -5.76
N LEU A 127 18.75 -6.12 -5.07
CA LEU A 127 19.17 -6.19 -3.67
C LEU A 127 18.06 -6.72 -2.74
N LYS A 128 16.81 -6.29 -2.95
CA LYS A 128 15.66 -6.82 -2.22
C LYS A 128 15.45 -8.32 -2.51
N LYS A 129 15.50 -8.72 -3.78
CA LYS A 129 15.40 -10.14 -4.18
C LYS A 129 16.48 -10.99 -3.50
N ASP A 130 17.73 -10.54 -3.52
CA ASP A 130 18.86 -11.24 -2.93
C ASP A 130 18.71 -11.33 -1.41
N TYR A 131 18.25 -10.25 -0.76
CA TYR A 131 17.91 -10.25 0.66
C TYR A 131 16.83 -11.28 0.98
N TYR A 132 15.68 -11.24 0.31
CA TYR A 132 14.59 -12.18 0.60
C TYR A 132 14.98 -13.63 0.33
N ASN A 133 15.72 -13.90 -0.76
CA ASN A 133 16.25 -15.23 -1.05
C ASN A 133 17.20 -15.73 0.03
N ARG A 134 18.02 -14.84 0.61
CA ARG A 134 18.94 -15.19 1.70
C ARG A 134 18.20 -15.44 3.02
N GLU A 135 17.26 -14.57 3.38
CA GLU A 135 16.59 -14.62 4.68
C GLU A 135 15.45 -15.67 4.74
N TYR A 136 14.73 -15.87 3.63
CA TYR A 136 13.54 -16.73 3.58
C TYR A 136 13.70 -17.93 2.63
N GLY A 137 14.76 -17.96 1.81
CA GLY A 137 14.92 -18.94 0.75
C GLY A 137 14.18 -18.57 -0.54
N PRO A 138 14.49 -19.19 -1.68
CA PRO A 138 13.93 -18.84 -2.98
C PRO A 138 12.41 -19.04 -3.11
N TYR A 139 11.79 -19.78 -2.18
CA TYR A 139 10.35 -20.06 -2.15
C TYR A 139 9.67 -19.57 -0.86
N GLY A 140 10.41 -18.90 0.03
CA GLY A 140 9.89 -18.44 1.32
C GLY A 140 9.28 -17.04 1.31
N TRP A 141 9.08 -16.47 0.12
CA TRP A 141 8.51 -15.14 -0.04
C TRP A 141 7.75 -15.04 -1.38
N TRP A 142 6.81 -14.10 -1.44
CA TRP A 142 6.01 -13.84 -2.63
C TRP A 142 6.41 -12.47 -3.19
N HIS A 143 6.40 -12.35 -4.50
CA HIS A 143 6.57 -11.06 -5.12
C HIS A 143 5.73 -10.91 -6.38
N TRP A 144 5.40 -9.68 -6.68
CA TRP A 144 4.81 -9.31 -7.96
C TRP A 144 5.58 -8.16 -8.59
N ASP A 145 5.83 -8.29 -9.89
CA ASP A 145 6.52 -7.29 -10.68
C ASP A 145 5.54 -6.63 -11.64
N ALA A 146 4.90 -5.57 -11.18
CA ALA A 146 3.87 -4.88 -11.96
C ALA A 146 4.46 -4.06 -13.12
N THR A 147 5.79 -4.01 -13.26
CA THR A 147 6.50 -3.30 -14.33
C THR A 147 6.76 -4.16 -15.56
N THR A 148 6.66 -5.48 -15.46
CA THR A 148 6.82 -6.35 -16.62
C THR A 148 5.57 -6.26 -17.48
N ALA A 149 5.74 -5.78 -18.71
CA ALA A 149 4.67 -5.67 -19.70
C ALA A 149 4.22 -7.07 -20.15
N SER A 150 3.32 -7.70 -19.39
CA SER A 150 2.48 -8.77 -19.91
C SER A 150 1.10 -8.18 -20.26
N GLU A 151 0.58 -8.54 -21.43
CA GLU A 151 -0.72 -8.06 -21.97
C GLU A 151 -1.89 -8.30 -21.00
N THR A 152 -1.71 -9.24 -20.07
CA THR A 152 -2.53 -9.40 -18.88
C THR A 152 -1.64 -9.15 -17.68
N MET A 153 -1.89 -8.09 -16.94
CA MET A 153 -1.24 -7.80 -15.67
C MET A 153 -1.75 -8.82 -14.62
N VAL A 154 -1.37 -10.09 -14.76
CA VAL A 154 -1.87 -11.19 -13.93
C VAL A 154 -1.15 -11.14 -12.59
N LEU A 155 -1.92 -10.90 -11.52
CA LEU A 155 -1.40 -11.02 -10.18
C LEU A 155 -1.09 -12.50 -9.87
N PRO A 156 0.13 -12.85 -9.43
CA PRO A 156 0.46 -14.22 -9.08
C PRO A 156 -0.46 -14.76 -7.96
N HIS A 157 -0.77 -16.06 -8.00
CA HIS A 157 -1.50 -16.70 -6.91
C HIS A 157 -0.75 -16.54 -5.58
N PHE A 158 -1.50 -16.32 -4.51
CA PHE A 158 -0.92 -16.29 -3.18
C PHE A 158 -0.58 -17.72 -2.73
N PRO A 159 0.42 -17.89 -1.85
CA PRO A 159 0.66 -19.17 -1.19
C PRO A 159 -0.59 -19.71 -0.52
N GLU A 160 -0.72 -21.04 -0.46
CA GLU A 160 -1.86 -21.71 0.17
C GLU A 160 -2.05 -21.26 1.62
N SER A 161 -3.32 -21.02 1.98
CA SER A 161 -3.70 -20.80 3.38
C SER A 161 -3.67 -22.11 4.16
N ARG A 162 -3.40 -22.01 5.46
CA ARG A 162 -3.43 -23.09 6.46
C ARG A 162 -4.87 -23.53 6.74
N LYS A 163 -5.84 -22.60 6.61
CA LYS A 163 -7.26 -22.93 6.71
C LYS A 163 -7.72 -23.49 5.36
N PRO A 164 -8.40 -24.65 5.32
CA PRO A 164 -9.03 -25.10 4.09
C PRO A 164 -10.04 -24.05 3.61
N LEU A 165 -10.11 -23.84 2.29
CA LEU A 165 -11.11 -22.97 1.65
C LEU A 165 -12.48 -23.36 2.21
N SER A 166 -13.17 -22.45 2.89
CA SER A 166 -14.51 -22.72 3.41
C SER A 166 -15.40 -23.03 2.21
N THR A 167 -15.78 -24.30 2.07
CA THR A 167 -16.80 -24.73 1.13
C THR A 167 -18.16 -24.33 1.70
N ASP A 168 -18.46 -23.03 1.71
CA ASP A 168 -19.83 -22.59 1.92
C ASP A 168 -20.62 -22.99 0.68
N THR A 169 -21.24 -24.16 0.77
CA THR A 169 -22.32 -24.57 -0.12
C THR A 169 -23.52 -23.71 0.27
N PRO A 170 -24.14 -22.95 -0.65
CA PRO A 170 -25.36 -22.22 -0.33
C PRO A 170 -26.45 -23.24 0.04
N ALA A 171 -27.08 -23.03 1.20
CA ALA A 171 -28.32 -23.72 1.58
C ALA A 171 -29.51 -23.21 0.78
#